data_AF-A0A2W6CRJ1-F1
#
_entry.id   AF-A0A2W6CRJ1-F1
#
_cell.length_a   1.000
_cell.length_b   1.000
_cell.length_c   1.000
_cell.angle_alpha   90.00
_cell.angle_beta   90.00
_cell.angle_gamma   90.00
#
_symmetry.space_group_name_H-M   'P 1'
#
loop_
_entity.id
_entity.type
_entity.pdbx_description
1 polymer ?
#
loop_
_entity_poly.entity_id
_entity_poly.type
_entity_poly.pdbx_seq_one_letter_code
_entity_poly.pdbx_strand_id
1 'polypeptide(L)'
;MTDTQTWRHNREGRVSLGPRFTTSLHEWAEREAGRLLAPLEYTWAHTQGVAATARALSTVLAPAEREVAVAAAWLHDVGCAPGIIATAFHPLDGACYVASLGHPRIASLVAHHTGPGTRLSGGALVPSWRSSPERTAR
;
A
#
# COMPACT_ATOMS: atom_id res chain seq x y z
N MET A 1 -12.20 -5.45 -50.02
CA MET A 1 -11.00 -6.26 -50.28
C MET A 1 -9.99 -5.86 -49.21
N THR A 2 -10.18 -6.40 -47.99
CA THR A 2 -9.40 -7.54 -47.42
C THR A 2 -7.95 -7.10 -47.17
N ASP A 3 -7.45 -7.10 -45.94
CA ASP A 3 -7.38 -8.33 -45.17
C ASP A 3 -7.35 -8.15 -43.65
N THR A 4 -7.96 -9.13 -42.99
CA THR A 4 -8.15 -9.23 -41.55
C THR A 4 -7.13 -10.24 -41.05
N GLN A 5 -6.02 -9.80 -40.46
CA GLN A 5 -5.04 -10.77 -39.97
C GLN A 5 -5.46 -11.33 -38.61
N THR A 6 -6.18 -12.44 -38.74
CA THR A 6 -6.53 -13.43 -37.75
C THR A 6 -5.27 -14.03 -37.13
N TRP A 7 -5.14 -14.03 -35.80
CA TRP A 7 -4.18 -14.88 -35.09
C TRP A 7 -4.95 -15.90 -34.25
N ARG A 8 -4.89 -17.17 -34.68
CA ARG A 8 -5.45 -18.35 -34.00
C ARG A 8 -4.41 -18.99 -33.06
N HIS A 9 -4.93 -19.61 -32.00
CA HIS A 9 -4.26 -20.33 -30.91
C HIS A 9 -3.22 -21.40 -31.30
N ASN A 10 -2.27 -21.63 -30.39
CA ASN A 10 -1.71 -22.94 -30.04
C ASN A 10 -1.50 -22.98 -28.51
N ARG A 11 -2.42 -23.53 -27.68
CA ARG A 11 -2.50 -24.92 -27.17
C ARG A 11 -1.15 -25.63 -27.03
N GLU A 12 -0.79 -25.95 -25.78
CA GLU A 12 0.24 -26.92 -25.35
C GLU A 12 1.72 -26.51 -25.45
N GLY A 13 2.12 -25.56 -24.60
CA GLY A 13 3.50 -25.40 -24.12
C GLY A 13 3.55 -25.64 -22.62
N ARG A 14 3.42 -26.90 -22.18
CA ARG A 14 3.43 -27.28 -20.76
C ARG A 14 4.78 -26.97 -20.14
N VAL A 15 4.84 -25.91 -19.35
CA VAL A 15 5.94 -25.65 -18.42
C VAL A 15 5.49 -26.15 -17.05
N SER A 16 5.86 -27.40 -16.71
CA SER A 16 5.70 -27.90 -15.33
C SER A 16 6.76 -27.25 -14.46
N LEU A 17 6.35 -26.25 -13.71
CA LEU A 17 7.11 -25.76 -12.56
C LEU A 17 6.40 -26.33 -11.33
N GLY A 18 7.15 -27.01 -10.46
CA GLY A 18 6.66 -27.45 -9.14
C GLY A 18 6.12 -26.27 -8.32
N PRO A 19 5.68 -26.47 -7.06
CA PRO A 19 5.06 -25.40 -6.27
C PRO A 19 6.07 -24.29 -5.97
N ARG A 20 6.24 -23.38 -6.91
CA ARG A 20 6.87 -22.08 -6.75
C ARG A 20 5.80 -21.25 -6.09
N PHE A 21 6.02 -20.81 -4.85
CA PHE A 21 5.15 -19.87 -4.17
C PHE A 21 4.96 -18.64 -5.07
N THR A 22 3.87 -18.59 -5.83
CA THR A 22 3.44 -17.36 -6.47
C THR A 22 2.94 -16.48 -5.34
N THR A 23 3.82 -15.63 -4.79
CA THR A 23 3.43 -14.65 -3.78
C THR A 23 2.29 -13.80 -4.35
N SER A 24 1.18 -13.73 -3.62
CA SER A 24 0.04 -12.90 -4.04
C SER A 24 0.42 -11.41 -4.02
N LEU A 25 -0.30 -10.57 -4.78
CA LEU A 25 0.05 -9.15 -4.90
C LEU A 25 0.04 -8.43 -3.54
N HIS A 26 -0.89 -8.79 -2.65
CA HIS A 26 -0.96 -8.21 -1.32
C HIS A 26 0.15 -8.71 -0.38
N GLU A 27 0.58 -9.98 -0.47
CA GLU A 27 1.71 -10.50 0.31
C GLU A 27 3.03 -9.84 -0.09
N TRP A 28 3.21 -9.56 -1.39
CA TRP A 28 4.36 -8.78 -1.85
C TRP A 28 4.31 -7.36 -1.29
N ALA A 29 3.16 -6.69 -1.39
CA ALA A 29 2.98 -5.32 -0.93
C ALA A 29 3.19 -5.20 0.58
N GLU A 30 2.67 -6.14 1.36
CA GLU A 30 2.87 -6.21 2.81
C GLU A 30 4.36 -6.34 3.17
N ARG A 31 5.07 -7.28 2.54
CA ARG A 31 6.50 -7.49 2.78
C ARG A 31 7.31 -6.24 2.44
N GLU A 32 6.97 -5.59 1.32
CA GLU A 32 7.68 -4.40 0.87
C GLU A 32 7.41 -3.19 1.77
N ALA A 33 6.15 -2.99 2.19
CA ALA A 33 5.78 -1.99 3.17
C ALA A 33 6.48 -2.23 4.52
N GLY A 34 6.50 -3.47 5.01
CA GLY A 34 7.19 -3.82 6.25
C GLY A 34 8.68 -3.54 6.20
N ARG A 35 9.35 -3.85 5.07
CA ARG A 35 10.78 -3.56 4.86
C ARG A 35 11.09 -2.06 4.96
N LEU A 36 10.19 -1.21 4.47
CA LEU A 36 10.39 0.24 4.38
C LEU A 36 9.90 1.00 5.61
N LEU A 37 8.78 0.57 6.18
CA LEU A 37 8.03 1.32 7.19
C LEU A 37 8.21 0.79 8.61
N ALA A 38 8.67 -0.45 8.83
CA ALA A 38 8.87 -0.97 10.18
C ALA A 38 9.74 -0.07 11.10
N PRO A 39 10.77 0.63 10.60
CA PRO A 39 11.51 1.61 11.43
C PRO A 39 10.71 2.88 11.80
N LEU A 40 9.60 3.15 11.09
CA LEU A 40 8.68 4.27 11.31
C LEU A 40 7.45 3.77 12.07
N GLU A 41 7.61 3.47 13.37
CA GLU A 41 6.62 2.74 14.20
C GLU A 41 5.17 3.22 14.02
N TYR A 42 4.93 4.54 14.02
CA TYR A 42 3.59 5.12 13.81
C TYR A 42 3.05 4.85 12.41
N THR A 43 3.86 5.10 11.37
CA THR A 43 3.49 4.90 9.97
C THR A 43 3.25 3.42 9.68
N TRP A 44 4.03 2.52 10.28
CA TRP A 44 3.82 1.08 10.14
C TRP A 44 2.52 0.60 10.80
N ALA A 45 2.22 1.07 12.01
CA ALA A 45 0.96 0.74 12.68
C ALA A 45 -0.25 1.28 11.89
N HIS A 46 -0.15 2.51 11.37
CA HIS A 46 -1.17 3.11 10.50
C HIS A 46 -1.41 2.28 9.24
N THR A 47 -0.33 1.95 8.52
CA THR A 47 -0.37 1.18 7.27
C THR A 47 -1.04 -0.19 7.47
N GLN A 48 -0.69 -0.91 8.53
CA GLN A 48 -1.32 -2.19 8.87
C GLN A 48 -2.82 -2.05 9.11
N GLY A 49 -3.23 -1.02 9.84
CA GLY A 49 -4.66 -0.74 10.10
C GLY A 49 -5.44 -0.48 8.80
N VAL A 50 -4.90 0.39 7.93
CA VAL A 50 -5.53 0.71 6.64
C VAL A 50 -5.60 -0.53 5.74
N ALA A 51 -4.54 -1.34 5.68
CA ALA A 51 -4.53 -2.58 4.90
C ALA A 51 -5.53 -3.63 5.43
N ALA A 52 -5.66 -3.77 6.75
CA ALA A 52 -6.66 -4.63 7.36
C ALA A 52 -8.09 -4.20 7.01
N THR A 53 -8.38 -2.89 7.09
CA THR A 53 -9.66 -2.33 6.69
C THR A 53 -9.94 -2.54 5.19
N ALA A 54 -8.95 -2.26 4.34
CA ALA A 54 -9.07 -2.47 2.89
C ALA A 54 -9.36 -3.94 2.55
N ARG A 55 -8.69 -4.89 3.23
CA ARG A 55 -8.94 -6.32 3.06
C ARG A 55 -10.37 -6.70 3.44
N ALA A 56 -10.84 -6.24 4.59
CA ALA A 56 -12.20 -6.51 5.06
C ALA A 56 -13.27 -5.96 4.11
N LEU A 57 -13.04 -4.76 3.56
CA LEU A 57 -13.97 -4.11 2.63
C LEU A 57 -13.82 -4.58 1.18
N SER A 58 -12.72 -5.24 0.81
CA SER A 58 -12.44 -5.62 -0.57
C SER A 58 -13.53 -6.48 -1.23
N THR A 59 -14.33 -7.20 -0.45
CA THR A 59 -15.43 -8.04 -0.95
C THR A 59 -16.50 -7.27 -1.72
N VAL A 60 -16.68 -5.97 -1.43
CA VAL A 60 -17.62 -5.09 -2.14
C VAL A 60 -17.11 -4.65 -3.51
N LEU A 61 -15.80 -4.82 -3.77
CA LEU A 61 -15.19 -4.51 -5.05
C LEU A 61 -15.31 -5.68 -6.02
N ALA A 62 -15.25 -5.36 -7.32
CA ALA A 62 -15.13 -6.37 -8.36
C ALA A 62 -13.89 -7.26 -8.09
N PRO A 63 -13.94 -8.58 -8.38
CA PRO A 63 -12.85 -9.50 -8.06
C PRO A 63 -11.46 -9.04 -8.54
N ALA A 64 -11.38 -8.42 -9.71
CA ALA A 64 -10.14 -7.91 -10.29
C ALA A 64 -9.52 -6.69 -9.56
N GLU A 65 -10.30 -6.00 -8.72
CA GLU A 65 -9.87 -4.81 -7.97
C GLU A 65 -9.41 -5.13 -6.56
N ARG A 66 -9.81 -6.27 -6.01
CA ARG A 66 -9.62 -6.59 -4.59
C ARG A 66 -8.16 -6.59 -4.19
N GLU A 67 -7.34 -7.34 -4.92
CA GLU A 67 -5.90 -7.44 -4.64
C GLU A 67 -5.18 -6.11 -4.86
N VAL A 68 -5.60 -5.36 -5.89
CA VAL A 68 -5.00 -4.06 -6.22
C VAL A 68 -5.30 -3.03 -5.11
N ALA A 69 -6.52 -3.01 -4.59
CA ALA A 69 -6.91 -2.12 -3.50
C ALA A 69 -6.16 -2.44 -2.20
N VAL A 70 -6.04 -3.73 -1.84
CA VAL A 70 -5.29 -4.14 -0.65
C VAL A 70 -3.80 -3.85 -0.81
N ALA A 71 -3.22 -4.09 -1.98
CA ALA A 71 -1.82 -3.76 -2.25
C ALA A 71 -1.56 -2.24 -2.21
N ALA A 72 -2.46 -1.42 -2.75
CA ALA A 72 -2.37 0.03 -2.65
C ALA A 72 -2.46 0.51 -1.19
N ALA A 73 -3.32 -0.11 -0.38
CA ALA A 73 -3.44 0.20 1.05
C ALA A 73 -2.13 -0.10 1.82
N TRP A 74 -1.44 -1.21 1.49
CA TRP A 74 -0.12 -1.49 2.06
C TRP A 74 0.95 -0.47 1.65
N LEU A 75 0.87 0.06 0.43
CA LEU A 75 1.94 0.87 -0.15
C LEU A 75 1.70 2.38 -0.09
N HIS A 76 0.56 2.85 0.43
CA HIS A 76 0.20 4.26 0.35
C HIS A 76 1.22 5.18 1.04
N ASP A 77 1.77 4.75 2.17
CA ASP A 77 2.69 5.55 2.99
C ASP A 77 4.18 5.29 2.72
N VAL A 78 4.55 4.45 1.74
CA VAL A 78 5.98 4.11 1.47
C VAL A 78 6.81 5.32 1.06
N GLY A 79 6.17 6.38 0.57
CA GLY A 79 6.81 7.67 0.30
C GLY A 79 7.37 8.36 1.55
N CYS A 80 6.98 7.94 2.76
CA CYS A 80 7.55 8.44 4.02
C CYS A 80 8.91 7.81 4.37
N ALA A 81 9.31 6.73 3.68
CA ALA A 81 10.54 6.02 4.01
C ALA A 81 11.78 6.87 3.65
N PRO A 82 12.78 7.01 4.54
CA PRO A 82 13.94 7.89 4.32
C PRO A 82 14.73 7.63 3.02
N GLY A 83 14.69 6.40 2.50
CA GLY A 83 15.35 6.04 1.22
C GLY A 83 14.50 6.26 -0.03
N ILE A 84 13.24 6.69 0.13
CA ILE A 84 12.27 6.93 -0.96
C ILE A 84 11.98 8.42 -1.12
N ILE A 85 12.04 9.21 -0.03
CA ILE A 85 11.81 10.65 -0.07
C ILE A 85 12.78 11.32 -1.05
N ALA A 86 12.23 11.99 -2.06
CA ALA A 86 12.96 12.71 -3.09
C ALA A 86 12.44 14.14 -3.27
N THR A 87 11.12 14.32 -3.21
CA THR A 87 10.45 15.62 -3.41
C THR A 87 9.85 16.20 -2.12
N ALA A 88 9.88 15.43 -1.02
CA ALA A 88 9.13 15.69 0.21
C ALA A 88 7.60 15.71 0.03
N PHE A 89 7.11 15.30 -1.15
CA PHE A 89 5.70 15.04 -1.41
C PHE A 89 5.48 13.53 -1.45
N HIS A 90 5.23 12.95 -0.27
CA HIS A 90 5.18 11.50 -0.07
C HIS A 90 4.25 10.73 -1.04
N PRO A 91 3.06 11.23 -1.41
CA PRO A 91 2.23 10.53 -2.40
C PRO A 91 2.92 10.37 -3.76
N LEU A 92 3.65 11.39 -4.22
CA LEU A 92 4.39 11.33 -5.48
C LEU A 92 5.63 10.45 -5.37
N ASP A 93 6.41 10.61 -4.29
CA ASP A 93 7.63 9.81 -4.07
C ASP A 93 7.28 8.31 -3.97
N GLY A 94 6.21 7.98 -3.24
CA GLY A 94 5.68 6.61 -3.14
C GLY A 94 5.15 6.08 -4.48
N ALA A 95 4.40 6.88 -5.24
CA ALA A 95 3.90 6.47 -6.55
C ALA A 95 5.05 6.22 -7.55
N CYS A 96 6.04 7.10 -7.61
CA CYS A 96 7.23 6.92 -8.43
C CYS A 96 7.98 5.65 -8.07
N TYR A 97 8.15 5.38 -6.77
CA TYR A 97 8.77 4.15 -6.30
C TYR A 97 8.01 2.89 -6.76
N VAL A 98 6.70 2.83 -6.52
CA VAL A 98 5.86 1.68 -6.90
C VAL A 98 5.81 1.49 -8.42
N ALA A 99 5.80 2.58 -9.19
CA ALA A 99 5.89 2.52 -10.65
C ALA A 99 7.23 1.92 -11.11
N SER A 100 8.34 2.28 -10.46
CA SER A 100 9.68 1.74 -10.77
C SER A 100 9.79 0.22 -10.53
N LEU A 101 8.96 -0.34 -9.65
CA LEU A 101 8.86 -1.78 -9.39
C LEU A 101 7.94 -2.52 -10.39
N GLY A 102 7.41 -1.83 -11.41
CA GLY A 102 6.58 -2.43 -12.45
C GLY A 102 5.08 -2.49 -12.13
N HIS A 103 4.61 -1.72 -11.13
CA HIS A 103 3.20 -1.72 -10.69
C HIS A 103 2.48 -0.38 -10.95
N PRO A 104 2.36 0.08 -12.22
CA PRO A 104 1.82 1.40 -12.54
C PRO A 104 0.36 1.59 -12.09
N ARG A 105 -0.43 0.53 -12.06
CA ARG A 105 -1.83 0.59 -11.60
C ARG A 105 -1.93 0.89 -10.10
N ILE A 106 -1.07 0.28 -9.29
CA ILE A 106 -1.00 0.55 -7.86
C ILE A 106 -0.43 1.96 -7.63
N ALA A 107 0.62 2.32 -8.39
CA ALA A 107 1.21 3.66 -8.34
C ALA A 107 0.17 4.77 -8.57
N SER A 108 -0.76 4.60 -9.51
CA SER A 108 -1.86 5.53 -9.70
C SER A 108 -2.71 5.67 -8.44
N LEU A 109 -3.08 4.57 -7.76
CA LEU A 109 -3.86 4.65 -6.52
C LEU A 109 -3.07 5.31 -5.39
N VAL A 110 -1.77 5.02 -5.28
CA VAL A 110 -0.87 5.67 -4.32
C VAL A 110 -0.76 7.18 -4.62
N ALA A 111 -0.67 7.61 -5.88
CA ALA A 111 -0.58 9.03 -6.22
C ALA A 111 -1.83 9.84 -5.83
N HIS A 112 -3.00 9.20 -5.81
CA HIS A 112 -4.28 9.85 -5.50
C HIS A 112 -4.69 9.73 -4.03
N HIS A 113 -3.87 9.09 -3.19
CA HIS A 113 -4.14 9.09 -1.76
C HIS A 113 -3.80 10.49 -1.20
N THR A 114 -4.81 11.20 -0.72
CA THR A 114 -4.62 12.43 0.03
C THR A 114 -4.30 12.03 1.48
N GLY A 115 -3.04 11.74 1.79
CA GLY A 115 -2.61 11.64 3.18
C GLY A 115 -2.67 13.03 3.84
N PRO A 116 -3.22 13.21 5.05
CA PRO A 116 -2.89 14.39 5.83
C PRO A 116 -1.36 14.35 6.00
N GLY A 117 -0.68 15.39 5.53
CA GLY A 117 0.78 15.45 5.53
C GLY A 117 1.34 14.96 6.86
N THR A 118 2.15 13.92 6.82
CA THR A 118 2.91 13.44 7.97
C THR A 118 3.52 14.64 8.67
N ARG A 119 3.15 14.86 9.93
CA ARG A 119 3.71 15.91 10.77
C ARG A 119 5.23 15.74 10.77
N LEU A 120 5.95 16.73 10.26
CA LEU A 120 7.39 16.85 10.46
C LEU A 120 7.65 16.77 11.98
N SER A 121 8.44 15.79 12.41
CA SER A 121 8.99 15.78 13.76
C SER A 121 9.89 17.01 13.91
N GLY A 122 9.32 18.07 14.45
CA GLY A 122 9.98 19.30 14.84
C GLY A 122 9.15 19.96 15.93
N GLY A 123 9.46 19.63 17.19
CA GLY A 123 8.91 20.29 18.37
C GLY A 123 7.97 19.42 19.19
N ALA A 124 8.43 19.06 20.38
CA ALA A 124 7.65 18.39 21.42
C ALA A 124 6.35 19.15 21.72
N LEU A 125 5.21 18.48 21.57
CA LEU A 125 4.00 18.77 22.33
C LEU A 125 3.32 17.44 22.69
N VAL A 126 3.46 17.07 23.96
CA VAL A 126 2.71 16.01 24.61
C VAL A 126 1.25 16.45 24.73
N PRO A 127 0.26 15.69 24.21
CA PRO A 127 -1.12 15.93 24.60
C PRO A 127 -1.32 15.41 26.02
N SER A 128 -1.50 16.32 26.98
CA SER A 128 -1.88 16.00 28.34
C SER A 128 -3.34 15.50 28.40
N TRP A 129 -3.57 14.25 28.00
CA TRP A 129 -4.71 13.50 28.52
C TRP A 129 -4.33 13.06 29.94
N ARG A 130 -4.66 13.91 30.91
CA ARG A 130 -4.63 13.54 32.32
C ARG A 130 -6.06 13.13 32.67
N SER A 131 -6.29 11.83 32.81
CA SER A 131 -7.43 11.33 33.58
C SER A 131 -7.29 11.91 34.99
N SER A 132 -8.20 12.80 35.39
CA SER A 132 -8.38 13.12 36.80
C SER A 132 -9.21 11.98 37.43
N PRO A 133 -8.70 11.28 38.46
CA PRO A 133 -9.55 10.43 39.26
C PRO A 133 -10.45 11.32 40.13
N GLU A 134 -11.75 11.08 39.98
CA GLU A 134 -12.79 11.05 41.00
C GLU A 134 -12.57 11.90 42.27
N ARG A 135 -13.51 12.83 42.52
CA ARG A 135 -13.79 13.30 43.87
C ARG A 135 -15.29 13.21 44.15
N THR A 136 -15.60 12.25 45.01
CA THR A 136 -16.82 12.10 45.81
C THR A 136 -17.10 13.35 46.66
N ALA A 137 -18.36 13.78 46.66
CA ALA A 137 -19.11 14.43 47.77
C ALA A 137 -20.54 14.59 47.24
N ARG A 138 -21.50 13.75 47.63
CA ARG A 138 -22.35 13.83 48.83
C ARG A 138 -23.06 15.17 48.99
#